data_AF-A0A3M1NL83-F1
#
_entry.id   AF-A0A3M1NL83-F1
#
_cell.length_a   1.000
_cell.length_b   1.000
_cell.length_c   1.000
_cell.angle_alpha   90.00
_cell.angle_beta   90.00
_cell.angle_gamma   90.00
#
_symmetry.space_group_name_H-M   'P 1'
#
loop_
_entity.id
_entity.type
_entity.pdbx_description
1 polymer ?
#
loop_
_entity_poly.entity_id
_entity_poly.type
_entity_poly.pdbx_seq_one_letter_code
_entity_poly.pdbx_strand_id
1 'polypeptide(L)'
;MVNIYEVPVNDFIERLAEELKKLEQIKAPDWSIFVKTGRHKERPPAREDWWHVRCAAVLRSVYKLGPIGVSKLRRKYGGKKNRGHKPEHSYPGSGSIARKALQQLEAAGLVKQHEKGVHKGRVITPKGVSLLEKTASKMLGGVPKKNASKLKASEKLAEKELQAKEDAKTKKEDSPAEKKAENAKK
;
A
#
# COMPACT_ATOMS: atom_id res chain seq x y z
N MET A 1 2.78 1.38 20.43
CA MET A 1 1.82 0.87 19.42
C MET A 1 2.30 1.35 18.06
N VAL A 2 2.52 0.46 17.10
CA VAL A 2 3.03 0.83 15.76
C VAL A 2 1.86 0.89 14.81
N ASN A 3 1.71 2.00 14.08
CA ASN A 3 0.62 2.15 13.15
C ASN A 3 0.96 1.51 11.79
N ILE A 4 0.06 0.70 11.25
CA ILE A 4 0.25 0.01 9.94
C ILE A 4 0.41 1.02 8.78
N TYR A 5 -0.04 2.26 8.98
CA TYR A 5 0.05 3.33 7.96
C TYR A 5 1.45 3.94 7.82
N GLU A 6 2.37 3.69 8.76
CA GLU A 6 3.75 4.23 8.73
C GLU A 6 4.68 3.44 7.80
N VAL A 7 4.22 2.29 7.30
CA VAL A 7 5.03 1.33 6.55
C VAL A 7 4.64 1.33 5.06
N PRO A 8 5.62 1.31 4.13
CA PRO A 8 5.37 1.10 2.71
C PRO A 8 4.49 -0.13 2.43
N VAL A 9 3.43 0.07 1.65
CA VAL A 9 2.35 -0.91 1.48
C VAL A 9 2.82 -2.20 0.79
N ASN A 10 3.66 -2.07 -0.24
CA ASN A 10 4.11 -3.21 -1.03
C ASN A 10 5.00 -4.13 -0.19
N ASP A 11 6.05 -3.58 0.40
CA ASP A 11 6.98 -4.29 1.28
C ASP A 11 6.26 -4.93 2.47
N PHE A 12 5.29 -4.22 3.05
CA PHE A 12 4.47 -4.75 4.14
C PHE A 12 3.67 -5.99 3.72
N ILE A 13 3.06 -5.97 2.52
CA ILE A 13 2.29 -7.11 2.01
C ILE A 13 3.20 -8.30 1.75
N GLU A 14 4.42 -8.08 1.25
CA GLU A 14 5.39 -9.15 1.01
C GLU A 14 5.85 -9.81 2.31
N ARG A 15 6.23 -9.01 3.30
CA ARG A 15 6.60 -9.51 4.63
C ARG A 15 5.45 -10.22 5.32
N LEU A 16 4.24 -9.68 5.21
CA LEU A 16 3.05 -10.33 5.75
C LEU A 16 2.78 -11.66 5.04
N ALA A 17 3.00 -11.74 3.72
CA ALA A 17 2.84 -12.99 2.99
C ALA A 17 3.82 -14.07 3.47
N GLU A 18 5.07 -13.71 3.80
CA GLU A 18 6.05 -14.62 4.41
C GLU A 18 5.57 -15.16 5.76
N GLU A 19 5.02 -14.31 6.63
CA GLU A 19 4.48 -14.74 7.93
C GLU A 19 3.21 -15.59 7.77
N LEU A 20 2.35 -15.29 6.79
CA LEU A 20 1.16 -16.09 6.50
C LEU A 20 1.48 -17.47 5.92
N LYS A 21 2.61 -17.64 5.21
CA LYS A 21 3.06 -18.96 4.73
C LYS A 21 3.39 -19.93 5.86
N LYS A 22 3.79 -19.41 7.03
CA LYS A 22 4.10 -20.24 8.21
C LYS A 22 2.84 -20.80 8.86
N LEU A 23 1.68 -20.25 8.55
CA LEU A 23 0.40 -20.70 9.09
C LEU A 23 -0.16 -21.83 8.22
N GLU A 24 -0.26 -23.03 8.79
CA GLU A 24 -0.76 -24.22 8.07
C GLU A 24 -2.21 -24.09 7.61
N GLN A 25 -2.99 -23.16 8.18
CA GLN A 25 -4.38 -22.91 7.82
C GLN A 25 -4.51 -22.17 6.48
N ILE A 26 -3.47 -21.47 6.03
CA ILE A 26 -3.49 -20.67 4.80
C ILE A 26 -2.72 -21.42 3.72
N LYS A 27 -3.35 -22.46 3.19
CA LYS A 27 -2.81 -23.23 2.05
C LYS A 27 -3.40 -22.75 0.74
N ALA A 28 -2.57 -22.68 -0.30
CA ALA A 28 -3.07 -22.44 -1.65
C ALA A 28 -3.96 -23.62 -2.09
N PRO A 29 -5.19 -23.38 -2.55
CA PRO A 29 -6.02 -24.45 -3.12
C PRO A 29 -5.40 -25.00 -4.42
N ASP A 30 -5.65 -26.28 -4.74
CA ASP A 30 -5.06 -26.94 -5.91
C ASP A 30 -5.36 -26.21 -7.23
N TRP A 31 -6.59 -25.71 -7.37
CA TRP A 31 -7.01 -24.95 -8.55
C TRP A 31 -6.32 -23.58 -8.67
N SER A 32 -5.64 -23.09 -7.64
CA SER A 32 -5.03 -21.75 -7.63
C SER A 32 -3.93 -21.58 -8.68
N ILE A 33 -3.29 -22.68 -9.10
CA ILE A 33 -2.22 -22.68 -10.09
C ILE A 33 -2.77 -22.38 -11.50
N PHE A 34 -4.01 -22.80 -11.77
CA PHE A 34 -4.59 -22.76 -13.11
C PHE A 34 -5.47 -21.54 -13.36
N VAL A 35 -5.89 -20.83 -12.31
CA VAL A 35 -6.89 -19.76 -12.43
C VAL A 35 -6.29 -18.36 -12.57
N LYS A 36 -7.03 -17.51 -13.25
CA LYS A 36 -6.83 -16.06 -13.21
C LYS A 36 -7.57 -15.41 -12.04
N THR A 37 -7.05 -14.26 -11.61
CA THR A 37 -7.58 -13.53 -10.43
C THR A 37 -8.96 -12.88 -10.65
N GLY A 38 -9.38 -12.72 -11.90
CA GLY A 38 -10.70 -12.19 -12.24
C GLY A 38 -10.98 -12.17 -13.73
N ARG A 39 -12.23 -11.85 -14.10
CA ARG A 39 -12.68 -11.79 -15.51
C ARG A 39 -11.91 -10.75 -16.33
N HIS A 40 -11.41 -9.70 -15.68
CA HIS A 40 -10.65 -8.61 -16.30
C HIS A 40 -9.20 -8.97 -16.61
N LYS A 41 -8.68 -10.11 -16.11
CA LYS A 41 -7.35 -10.58 -16.46
C LYS A 41 -7.41 -11.58 -17.60
N GLU A 42 -6.32 -11.64 -18.35
CA GLU A 42 -6.11 -12.58 -19.46
C GLU A 42 -5.24 -13.74 -19.01
N ARG A 43 -4.10 -13.45 -18.39
CA ARG A 43 -3.12 -14.44 -17.90
C ARG A 43 -3.27 -14.72 -16.39
N PRO A 44 -2.90 -15.92 -15.92
CA PRO A 44 -2.75 -16.20 -14.50
C PRO A 44 -1.60 -15.38 -13.88
N PRO A 45 -1.56 -15.22 -12.54
CA PRO A 45 -0.43 -14.59 -11.86
C PRO A 45 0.89 -15.30 -12.15
N ALA A 46 1.95 -14.54 -12.43
CA ALA A 46 3.28 -15.10 -12.69
C ALA A 46 3.99 -15.60 -11.42
N ARG A 47 3.62 -15.05 -10.26
CA ARG A 47 4.23 -15.36 -8.96
C ARG A 47 3.59 -16.62 -8.36
N GLU A 48 4.38 -17.61 -7.97
CA GLU A 48 3.88 -18.88 -7.43
C GLU A 48 3.15 -18.70 -6.08
N ASP A 49 3.68 -17.86 -5.20
CA ASP A 49 3.10 -17.55 -3.89
C ASP A 49 2.03 -16.44 -3.93
N TRP A 50 1.41 -16.19 -5.09
CA TRP A 50 0.42 -15.13 -5.26
C TRP A 50 -0.79 -15.28 -4.32
N TRP A 51 -1.13 -16.52 -3.93
CA TRP A 51 -2.22 -16.79 -3.00
C TRP A 51 -1.98 -16.14 -1.63
N HIS A 52 -0.77 -16.31 -1.08
CA HIS A 52 -0.39 -15.75 0.22
C HIS A 52 -0.33 -14.22 0.16
N VAL A 53 0.19 -13.67 -0.93
CA VAL A 53 0.17 -12.22 -1.22
C VAL A 53 -1.27 -11.69 -1.28
N ARG A 54 -2.18 -12.45 -1.90
CA ARG A 54 -3.60 -12.09 -1.95
C ARG A 54 -4.24 -12.12 -0.56
N CYS A 55 -3.96 -13.14 0.25
CA CYS A 55 -4.44 -13.24 1.62
C CYS A 55 -3.93 -12.08 2.49
N ALA A 56 -2.64 -11.72 2.38
CA ALA A 56 -2.04 -10.57 3.06
C ALA A 56 -2.73 -9.25 2.67
N ALA A 57 -2.94 -9.03 1.37
CA ALA A 57 -3.65 -7.85 0.88
C ALA A 57 -5.12 -7.79 1.34
N VAL A 58 -5.80 -8.94 1.39
CA VAL A 58 -7.18 -9.06 1.91
C VAL A 58 -7.20 -8.72 3.40
N LEU A 59 -6.29 -9.28 4.20
CA LEU A 59 -6.21 -9.01 5.64
C LEU A 59 -6.01 -7.51 5.93
N ARG A 60 -5.07 -6.87 5.22
CA ARG A 60 -4.87 -5.41 5.29
C ARG A 60 -6.12 -4.63 4.86
N SER A 61 -6.84 -5.12 3.86
CA SER A 61 -8.07 -4.48 3.38
C SER A 61 -9.20 -4.56 4.41
N VAL A 62 -9.32 -5.68 5.12
CA VAL A 62 -10.27 -5.86 6.22
C VAL A 62 -9.95 -4.89 7.36
N TYR A 63 -8.66 -4.76 7.72
CA TYR A 63 -8.22 -3.80 8.74
C TYR A 63 -8.61 -2.35 8.38
N LYS A 64 -8.34 -1.92 7.13
CA LYS A 64 -8.58 -0.53 6.71
C LYS A 64 -10.06 -0.17 6.52
N LEU A 65 -10.86 -1.09 5.97
CA LEU A 65 -12.22 -0.77 5.49
C LEU A 65 -13.33 -1.19 6.47
N GLY A 66 -13.00 -1.80 7.61
CA GLY A 66 -13.97 -2.28 8.60
C GLY A 66 -14.75 -3.51 8.11
N PRO A 67 -16.05 -3.66 8.47
CA PRO A 67 -16.83 -4.83 8.11
C PRO A 67 -16.97 -4.95 6.58
N ILE A 68 -16.24 -5.92 6.01
CA ILE A 68 -16.16 -6.11 4.57
C ILE A 68 -16.71 -7.46 4.14
N GLY A 69 -17.50 -7.44 3.06
CA GLY A 69 -18.03 -8.63 2.41
C GLY A 69 -17.30 -8.94 1.10
N VAL A 70 -17.59 -10.13 0.54
CA VAL A 70 -17.01 -10.60 -0.72
C VAL A 70 -17.29 -9.62 -1.87
N SER A 71 -18.49 -9.03 -1.94
CA SER A 71 -18.85 -8.08 -3.02
C SER A 71 -17.95 -6.84 -3.05
N LYS A 72 -17.66 -6.25 -1.88
CA LYS A 72 -16.76 -5.10 -1.76
C LYS A 72 -15.33 -5.47 -2.15
N LEU A 73 -14.84 -6.64 -1.72
CA LEU A 73 -13.51 -7.14 -2.13
C LEU A 73 -13.43 -7.38 -3.64
N ARG A 74 -14.49 -7.90 -4.26
CA ARG A 74 -14.54 -8.10 -5.72
C ARG A 74 -14.46 -6.78 -6.48
N ARG A 75 -15.09 -5.70 -5.99
CA ARG A 75 -14.94 -4.37 -6.59
C ARG A 75 -13.51 -3.83 -6.38
N LYS A 76 -12.96 -4.00 -5.18
CA LYS A 76 -11.59 -3.53 -4.85
C LYS A 76 -10.51 -4.20 -5.69
N TYR A 77 -10.61 -5.51 -5.88
CA TYR A 77 -9.71 -6.29 -6.74
C TYR A 77 -10.25 -6.48 -8.16
N GLY A 78 -11.20 -5.65 -8.57
CA GLY A 78 -11.66 -5.55 -9.94
C GLY A 78 -10.71 -4.73 -10.78
N GLY A 79 -11.02 -4.62 -12.06
CA GLY A 79 -10.21 -3.85 -12.98
C GLY A 79 -10.92 -3.62 -14.31
N LYS A 80 -10.35 -2.72 -15.10
CA LYS A 80 -10.78 -2.45 -16.46
C LYS A 80 -10.43 -3.67 -17.33
N LYS A 81 -11.36 -4.07 -18.21
CA LYS A 81 -11.14 -5.14 -19.18
C LYS A 81 -11.22 -4.57 -20.59
N ASN A 82 -10.20 -4.83 -21.40
CA ASN A 82 -10.25 -4.62 -22.84
C ASN A 82 -11.23 -5.62 -23.49
N ARG A 83 -12.15 -5.12 -24.30
CA ARG A 83 -13.19 -5.92 -24.98
C ARG A 83 -12.97 -6.00 -26.50
N GLY A 84 -11.73 -5.81 -26.93
CA GLY A 84 -11.37 -5.76 -28.35
C GLY A 84 -11.88 -4.46 -28.97
N HIS A 85 -12.79 -4.57 -29.93
CA HIS A 85 -13.35 -3.41 -30.63
C HIS A 85 -14.38 -2.62 -29.79
N LYS A 86 -14.95 -3.22 -28.74
CA LYS A 86 -15.94 -2.53 -27.89
C LYS A 86 -15.27 -1.71 -26.79
N PRO A 87 -15.87 -0.59 -26.35
CA PRO A 87 -15.35 0.21 -25.24
C PRO A 87 -15.10 -0.61 -23.97
N GLU A 88 -14.08 -0.18 -23.25
CA GLU A 88 -13.60 -0.81 -22.03
C GLU A 88 -14.56 -0.55 -20.85
N HIS A 89 -14.83 -1.58 -20.06
CA HIS A 89 -15.63 -1.47 -18.84
C HIS A 89 -14.91 -2.07 -17.63
N SER A 90 -15.28 -1.61 -16.44
CA SER A 90 -14.79 -2.18 -15.19
C SER A 90 -15.54 -3.46 -14.86
N TYR A 91 -14.80 -4.54 -14.59
CA TYR A 91 -15.36 -5.82 -14.18
C TYR A 91 -14.88 -6.19 -12.77
N PRO A 92 -15.74 -6.79 -11.94
CA PRO A 92 -15.36 -7.26 -10.63
C PRO A 92 -14.33 -8.40 -10.71
N GLY A 93 -13.52 -8.51 -9.66
CA GLY A 93 -12.63 -9.64 -9.44
C GLY A 93 -13.38 -10.96 -9.16
N SER A 94 -12.62 -12.05 -9.09
CA SER A 94 -13.17 -13.37 -8.79
C SER A 94 -13.75 -13.41 -7.38
N GLY A 95 -15.01 -13.88 -7.28
CA GLY A 95 -15.66 -14.08 -5.99
C GLY A 95 -15.14 -15.32 -5.25
N SER A 96 -14.72 -16.36 -5.97
CA SER A 96 -14.22 -17.60 -5.37
C SER A 96 -12.94 -17.35 -4.58
N ILE A 97 -11.98 -16.64 -5.18
CA ILE A 97 -10.69 -16.29 -4.56
C ILE A 97 -10.92 -15.47 -3.29
N ALA A 98 -11.71 -14.39 -3.37
CA ALA A 98 -11.97 -13.54 -2.21
C ALA A 98 -12.70 -14.29 -1.07
N ARG A 99 -13.64 -15.18 -1.41
CA ARG A 99 -14.37 -15.99 -0.43
C ARG A 99 -13.46 -17.00 0.26
N LYS A 100 -12.68 -17.76 -0.50
CA LYS A 100 -11.78 -18.80 0.02
C LYS A 100 -10.65 -18.20 0.86
N ALA A 101 -10.09 -17.07 0.43
CA ALA A 101 -9.11 -16.32 1.24
C ALA A 101 -9.70 -15.88 2.58
N LEU A 102 -10.93 -15.34 2.61
CA LEU A 102 -11.60 -14.98 3.86
C LEU A 102 -11.88 -16.19 4.75
N GLN A 103 -12.33 -17.31 4.19
CA GLN A 103 -12.57 -18.55 4.94
C GLN A 103 -11.30 -19.09 5.60
N GLN A 104 -10.15 -19.03 4.90
CA GLN A 104 -8.86 -19.44 5.46
C GLN A 104 -8.36 -18.50 6.56
N LEU A 105 -8.51 -17.18 6.35
CA LEU A 105 -8.18 -16.19 7.38
C LEU A 105 -9.07 -16.30 8.63
N GLU A 106 -10.32 -16.73 8.44
CA GLU A 106 -11.26 -17.03 9.52
C GLU A 106 -10.86 -18.31 10.27
N ALA A 107 -10.48 -19.38 9.54
CA ALA A 107 -9.94 -20.60 10.14
C ALA A 107 -8.63 -20.37 10.92
N ALA A 108 -7.80 -19.41 10.50
CA ALA A 108 -6.60 -19.00 11.23
C ALA A 108 -6.89 -18.14 12.49
N GLY A 109 -8.15 -17.72 12.68
CA GLY A 109 -8.59 -16.85 13.76
C GLY A 109 -8.13 -15.39 13.63
N LEU A 110 -7.71 -14.97 12.43
CA LEU A 110 -7.25 -13.60 12.15
C LEU A 110 -8.42 -12.66 11.83
N VAL A 111 -9.52 -13.23 11.36
CA VAL A 111 -10.73 -12.53 10.94
C VAL A 111 -11.93 -13.22 11.58
N LYS A 112 -12.92 -12.43 12.00
CA LYS A 112 -14.21 -12.91 12.52
C LYS A 112 -15.36 -12.37 11.71
N GLN A 113 -16.44 -13.12 11.62
CA GLN A 113 -17.71 -12.57 11.16
C GLN A 113 -18.25 -11.61 12.21
N HIS A 114 -18.75 -10.47 11.74
CA HIS A 114 -19.36 -9.47 12.61
C HIS A 114 -20.47 -8.77 11.83
N GLU A 115 -21.58 -8.56 12.51
CA GLU A 115 -22.70 -7.79 12.00
C GLU A 115 -22.65 -6.41 12.67
N LYS A 116 -22.56 -5.33 11.88
CA LYS A 116 -22.67 -3.96 12.40
C LYS A 116 -23.94 -3.36 11.79
N GLY A 117 -25.04 -3.42 12.54
CA GLY A 117 -26.36 -3.04 12.05
C GLY A 117 -26.77 -3.87 10.82
N VAL A 118 -27.14 -3.20 9.72
CA VAL A 118 -27.53 -3.85 8.45
C VAL A 118 -26.33 -4.47 7.71
N HIS A 119 -25.10 -4.06 8.05
CA HIS A 119 -23.90 -4.49 7.33
C HIS A 119 -23.28 -5.75 7.95
N LYS A 120 -23.55 -6.89 7.30
CA LYS A 120 -22.90 -8.17 7.59
C LYS A 120 -21.56 -8.24 6.87
N GLY A 121 -20.49 -8.53 7.61
CA GLY A 121 -19.15 -8.55 7.06
C GLY A 121 -18.16 -9.31 7.90
N ARG A 122 -16.90 -9.21 7.49
CA ARG A 122 -15.76 -9.73 8.22
C ARG A 122 -15.02 -8.55 8.84
N VAL A 123 -14.65 -8.69 10.10
CA VAL A 123 -13.86 -7.73 10.87
C VAL A 123 -12.62 -8.44 11.40
N ILE A 124 -11.53 -7.70 11.55
CA ILE A 124 -10.29 -8.26 12.08
C ILE A 124 -10.42 -8.62 13.57
N THR A 125 -9.75 -9.68 14.01
CA THR A 125 -9.67 -10.05 15.43
C THR A 125 -8.51 -9.33 16.12
N PRO A 126 -8.48 -9.25 17.47
CA PRO A 126 -7.31 -8.74 18.20
C PRO A 126 -6.02 -9.49 17.86
N LYS A 127 -6.11 -10.81 17.63
CA LYS A 127 -5.00 -11.64 17.13
C LYS A 127 -4.50 -11.16 15.76
N GLY A 128 -5.42 -10.85 14.84
CA GLY A 128 -5.10 -10.30 13.54
C GLY A 128 -4.44 -8.92 13.61
N VAL A 129 -4.93 -8.03 14.47
CA VAL A 129 -4.31 -6.71 14.70
C VAL A 129 -2.89 -6.86 15.25
N SER A 130 -2.71 -7.71 16.27
CA SER A 130 -1.40 -7.98 16.85
C SER A 130 -0.40 -8.53 15.81
N LEU A 131 -0.84 -9.41 14.91
CA LEU A 131 0.02 -9.91 13.82
C LEU A 131 0.46 -8.78 12.87
N LEU A 132 -0.48 -7.91 12.47
CA LEU A 132 -0.17 -6.78 11.58
C LEU A 132 0.80 -5.79 12.25
N GLU A 133 0.58 -5.47 13.52
CA GLU A 133 1.44 -4.57 14.30
C GLU A 133 2.84 -5.17 14.52
N LYS A 134 2.94 -6.46 14.85
CA LYS A 134 4.23 -7.17 14.96
C LYS A 134 5.00 -7.14 13.64
N THR A 135 4.31 -7.37 12.53
CA THR A 135 4.91 -7.33 11.19
C THR A 135 5.40 -5.91 10.85
N ALA A 136 4.60 -4.89 11.16
CA ALA A 136 4.97 -3.49 10.96
C ALA A 136 6.16 -3.09 11.84
N SER A 137 6.17 -3.48 13.11
CA SER A 137 7.25 -3.24 14.05
C SER A 137 8.55 -3.90 13.61
N LYS A 138 8.51 -5.14 13.13
CA LYS A 138 9.67 -5.84 12.56
C LYS A 138 10.24 -5.11 11.35
N MET A 139 9.38 -4.53 10.51
CA MET A 139 9.84 -3.76 9.36
C MET A 139 10.51 -2.46 9.81
N LEU A 140 9.90 -1.70 10.72
CA LEU A 140 10.45 -0.45 11.28
C LEU A 140 11.74 -0.65 12.08
N GLY A 141 11.82 -1.69 12.92
CA GLY A 141 13.01 -2.06 13.67
C GLY A 141 14.15 -2.65 12.81
N GLY A 142 13.82 -3.08 11.58
CA GLY A 142 14.77 -3.59 10.59
C GLY A 142 15.13 -2.61 9.48
N VAL A 143 14.65 -1.36 9.51
CA VAL A 143 15.07 -0.34 8.53
C VAL A 143 16.40 0.29 8.97
N PRO A 144 17.56 -0.03 8.35
CA PRO A 144 18.64 0.95 8.34
C PRO A 144 18.10 2.19 7.65
N LYS A 145 18.25 3.36 8.28
CA LYS A 145 17.77 4.72 7.93
C LYS A 145 17.99 5.18 6.46
N LYS A 146 17.65 4.40 5.43
CA LYS A 146 17.89 4.69 4.01
C LYS A 146 16.83 5.62 3.40
N ASN A 147 15.69 5.80 4.05
CA ASN A 147 14.72 6.83 3.66
C ASN A 147 15.04 8.18 4.32
N ALA A 148 15.68 8.19 5.50
CA ALA A 148 16.15 9.43 6.12
C ALA A 148 17.28 10.09 5.30
N SER A 149 18.14 9.32 4.64
CA SER A 149 19.19 9.88 3.79
C SER A 149 18.66 10.49 2.49
N LYS A 150 17.58 9.96 1.91
CA LYS A 150 16.94 10.54 0.71
C LYS A 150 16.17 11.83 1.04
N LEU A 151 15.45 11.85 2.17
CA LEU A 151 14.77 13.04 2.68
C LEU A 151 15.78 14.15 3.08
N LYS A 152 16.85 13.79 3.81
CA LYS A 152 17.91 14.74 4.18
C LYS A 152 18.74 15.24 2.98
N ALA A 153 18.88 14.43 1.92
CA ALA A 153 19.55 14.85 0.70
C ALA A 153 18.68 15.82 -0.12
N SER A 154 17.36 15.60 -0.18
CA SER A 154 16.44 16.55 -0.82
C SER A 154 16.29 17.84 -0.02
N GLU A 155 16.27 17.77 1.31
CA GLU A 155 16.25 18.95 2.19
C GLU A 155 17.53 19.77 2.05
N LYS A 156 18.71 19.12 2.04
CA LYS A 156 19.99 19.82 1.80
C LYS A 156 20.10 20.43 0.40
N LEU A 157 19.53 19.80 -0.63
CA LEU A 157 19.50 20.40 -1.97
C LEU A 157 18.58 21.64 -1.99
N ALA A 158 17.42 21.57 -1.34
CA ALA A 158 16.46 22.67 -1.27
C ALA A 158 16.99 23.86 -0.45
N GLU A 159 17.68 23.63 0.67
CA GLU A 159 18.34 24.68 1.45
C GLU A 159 19.47 25.35 0.66
N LYS A 160 20.24 24.57 -0.10
CA LYS A 160 21.34 25.08 -0.94
C LYS A 160 20.84 25.90 -2.13
N GLU A 161 19.69 25.54 -2.70
CA GLU A 161 19.02 26.34 -3.74
C GLU A 161 18.39 27.63 -3.19
N LEU A 162 17.90 27.63 -1.94
CA LEU A 162 17.40 28.81 -1.25
C LEU A 162 18.53 29.80 -0.94
N GLN A 163 19.65 29.33 -0.37
CA GLN A 163 20.84 30.14 -0.14
C GLN A 163 21.42 30.71 -1.44
N ALA A 164 21.50 29.91 -2.52
CA ALA A 164 21.97 30.40 -3.82
C ALA A 164 21.06 31.49 -4.42
N LYS A 165 19.76 31.46 -4.14
CA LYS A 165 18.80 32.52 -4.55
C LYS A 165 18.92 33.77 -3.68
N GLU A 166 19.26 33.61 -2.41
CA GLU A 166 19.50 34.71 -1.46
C GLU A 166 20.83 35.43 -1.79
N ASP A 167 21.90 34.67 -2.05
CA ASP A 167 23.21 35.19 -2.48
C ASP A 167 23.17 35.86 -3.88
N ALA A 168 22.25 35.42 -4.76
CA ALA A 168 22.01 36.05 -6.05
C ALA A 168 21.17 37.34 -5.94
N LYS A 169 20.40 37.51 -4.86
CA LYS A 169 19.67 38.75 -4.56
C LYS A 169 20.59 39.82 -3.98
N THR A 170 21.45 39.47 -3.02
CA THR A 170 22.45 40.39 -2.46
C THR A 170 23.48 40.84 -3.51
N LYS A 171 23.88 39.98 -4.45
CA LYS A 171 24.72 40.38 -5.59
C LYS A 171 24.02 41.27 -6.63
N LYS A 172 22.69 41.29 -6.68
CA LYS A 172 21.92 42.24 -7.51
C LYS A 172 21.78 43.61 -6.83
N GLU A 173 21.66 43.63 -5.49
CA GLU A 173 21.63 44.88 -4.70
C GLU A 173 23.01 45.57 -4.61
N ASP A 174 24.13 44.83 -4.70
CA ASP A 174 25.49 45.39 -4.71
C ASP A 174 26.07 45.67 -6.12
N SER A 175 25.23 45.65 -7.17
CA SER A 175 25.63 46.11 -8.50
C SER A 175 25.96 47.62 -8.47
N PRO A 176 27.10 48.09 -9.01
CA PRO A 176 27.55 49.49 -8.96
C PRO A 176 26.63 50.54 -9.61
N ALA A 177 25.45 50.16 -10.13
CA ALA A 177 24.52 51.04 -10.81
C ALA A 177 23.63 51.85 -9.84
N GLU A 178 23.22 51.32 -8.67
CA GLU A 178 22.36 52.07 -7.73
C GLU A 178 23.16 52.96 -6.77
N LYS A 179 24.38 52.56 -6.36
CA LYS A 179 25.28 53.42 -5.57
C LYS A 179 25.80 54.65 -6.36
N LYS A 180 25.67 54.66 -7.70
CA LYS A 180 25.93 55.86 -8.52
C LYS A 180 24.71 56.77 -8.70
N ALA A 181 23.49 56.29 -8.46
CA ALA A 181 22.29 57.12 -8.59
C ALA A 181 22.04 57.99 -7.35
N GLU A 182 22.46 57.55 -6.15
CA GLU A 182 22.27 58.32 -4.91
C GLU A 182 23.34 59.41 -4.71
N ASN A 183 24.54 59.25 -5.27
CA ASN A 183 25.61 60.26 -5.17
C ASN A 183 25.58 61.35 -6.27
N ALA A 184 24.56 61.34 -7.14
CA ALA A 184 24.36 62.32 -8.21
C ALA A 184 23.20 63.31 -7.94
N LYS A 185 22.66 63.34 -6.72
CA LYS A 185 21.64 64.31 -6.27
C LYS A 185 22.15 65.26 -5.18
N LYS A 186 23.46 65.55 -5.19
CA LYS A 186 24.02 66.72 -4.50
C LYS A 186 23.96 67.93 -5.42
#